data_AF-A0A1F6FYT9-F1
#
_entry.id   AF-A0A1F6FYT9-F1
#
_cell.length_a   1.000
_cell.length_b   1.000
_cell.length_c   1.000
_cell.angle_alpha   90.00
_cell.angle_beta   90.00
_cell.angle_gamma   90.00
#
_symmetry.space_group_name_H-M   'P 1'
#
loop_
_entity.id
_entity.type
_entity.pdbx_description
1 polymer ?
#
loop_
_entity_poly.entity_id
_entity_poly.type
_entity_poly.pdbx_seq_one_letter_code
_entity_poly.pdbx_strand_id
1 'polypeptide(L)'
;MPKQKIFFICLIAVVLTLMPAMRAEALYNTVVWGPDARLSFAGVAPVSDGVKGITIQGNGTTRLHSYVLDLATLKVTMYPRSELHLKSADRKMFRTSIATTETVCADGYSTFDYSTPETTVTFTITLSDGDNCPAVVKTEAPTSPAVEQIDITNLDRITSAGLVKKLGQNSKTHFVFGNIVETVNILSVGATEAKIKLSAPAKELNLKINKEKTVDTDADGWNDLNLILKSTAGGQAELSMKQMSVIKINGVNPGELVKVAGGTTVYYVGADSKLYVFPNEKVYYSWHEDFSAVKIISSADLAKFGWGGLVTYRPGIKLVKFSISPAVYSVAQGGVLRKLKDENMAKEMYGDNWNKQIDDVNEAFIFSYTFGEDIVNIDSYSKGAETTLNPNIGVDKGI
;
A
#
# COMPACT_ATOMS: atom_id res chain seq x y z
N MET A 1 -44.31 -61.47 7.02
CA MET A 1 -43.18 -62.41 7.18
C MET A 1 -43.14 -63.31 5.94
N PRO A 2 -42.00 -63.82 5.45
CA PRO A 2 -40.61 -63.39 5.67
C PRO A 2 -39.69 -63.40 4.40
N LYS A 3 -38.60 -62.63 4.51
CA LYS A 3 -37.20 -62.85 4.07
C LYS A 3 -36.90 -63.81 2.90
N GLN A 4 -36.08 -63.31 1.96
CA GLN A 4 -34.87 -64.04 1.56
C GLN A 4 -33.72 -63.09 1.21
N LYS A 5 -32.59 -63.31 1.90
CA LYS A 5 -31.29 -62.65 1.72
C LYS A 5 -30.54 -63.39 0.62
N ILE A 6 -29.86 -62.68 -0.28
CA ILE A 6 -28.66 -63.19 -0.94
C ILE A 6 -27.58 -62.10 -0.90
N PHE A 7 -26.48 -62.45 -0.24
CA PHE A 7 -25.23 -61.72 -0.16
C PHE A 7 -24.43 -61.92 -1.46
N PHE A 8 -23.85 -60.86 -2.01
CA PHE A 8 -22.67 -60.97 -2.86
C PHE A 8 -21.71 -59.81 -2.52
N ILE A 9 -20.46 -60.19 -2.28
CA ILE A 9 -19.36 -59.38 -1.74
C ILE A 9 -18.39 -59.04 -2.88
N CYS A 10 -17.78 -57.85 -2.79
CA CYS A 10 -16.63 -57.30 -3.55
C CYS A 10 -16.91 -56.97 -5.04
N LEU A 11 -16.51 -55.82 -5.59
CA LEU A 11 -15.25 -55.10 -5.42
C LEU A 11 -15.47 -53.62 -5.84
N ILE A 12 -15.39 -52.65 -4.94
CA ILE A 12 -15.40 -51.22 -5.30
C ILE A 12 -13.95 -50.77 -5.46
N ALA A 13 -13.54 -50.57 -6.72
CA ALA A 13 -12.30 -49.88 -7.06
C ALA A 13 -12.48 -48.38 -6.78
N VAL A 14 -12.03 -47.93 -5.61
CA VAL A 14 -11.85 -46.50 -5.33
C VAL A 14 -10.57 -46.05 -6.00
N VAL A 15 -10.68 -45.51 -7.21
CA VAL A 15 -9.62 -44.70 -7.82
C VAL A 15 -9.59 -43.38 -7.05
N LEU A 16 -8.67 -43.30 -6.09
CA LEU A 16 -8.36 -42.12 -5.31
C LEU A 16 -7.58 -41.14 -6.22
N THR A 17 -8.27 -40.41 -7.10
CA THR A 17 -7.65 -39.26 -7.77
C THR A 17 -7.50 -38.15 -6.74
N LEU A 18 -6.25 -37.91 -6.34
CA LEU A 18 -5.77 -36.77 -5.58
C LEU A 18 -6.31 -35.46 -6.17
N MET A 19 -7.41 -34.97 -5.63
CA MET A 19 -7.68 -33.54 -5.65
C MET A 19 -6.67 -32.90 -4.69
N PRO A 20 -5.80 -31.97 -5.10
CA PRO A 20 -5.12 -31.14 -4.14
C PRO A 20 -6.22 -30.44 -3.34
N ALA A 21 -6.27 -30.73 -2.03
CA ALA A 21 -7.13 -30.02 -1.13
C ALA A 21 -6.93 -28.53 -1.39
N MET A 22 -7.99 -27.83 -1.81
CA MET A 22 -8.06 -26.38 -1.68
C MET A 22 -7.75 -26.10 -0.22
N ARG A 23 -6.53 -25.65 0.04
CA ARG A 23 -6.16 -25.13 1.34
C ARG A 23 -6.92 -23.82 1.46
N ALA A 24 -8.06 -23.87 2.13
CA ALA A 24 -8.59 -22.68 2.77
C ALA A 24 -7.48 -22.23 3.73
N GLU A 25 -6.69 -21.24 3.34
CA GLU A 25 -5.83 -20.53 4.28
C GLU A 25 -6.80 -19.80 5.20
N ALA A 26 -7.09 -20.43 6.34
CA ALA A 26 -7.79 -19.80 7.43
C ALA A 26 -7.08 -18.47 7.72
N LEU A 27 -7.87 -17.41 7.90
CA LEU A 27 -7.46 -16.15 8.49
C LEU A 27 -6.44 -16.44 9.59
N TYR A 28 -5.22 -15.95 9.40
CA TYR A 28 -4.15 -16.00 10.39
C TYR A 28 -4.74 -15.76 11.78
N ASN A 29 -4.68 -16.76 12.67
CA ASN A 29 -5.08 -16.63 14.08
C ASN A 29 -4.19 -15.55 14.70
N THR A 30 -4.60 -14.30 14.60
CA THR A 30 -3.83 -13.16 15.06
C THR A 30 -4.36 -12.83 16.43
N VAL A 31 -3.52 -13.04 17.44
CA VAL A 31 -3.81 -12.53 18.78
C VAL A 31 -3.41 -11.06 18.78
N VAL A 32 -4.40 -10.19 18.91
CA VAL A 32 -4.18 -8.77 19.16
C VAL A 32 -4.39 -8.53 20.64
N TRP A 33 -3.36 -8.07 21.34
CA TRP A 33 -3.50 -7.61 22.71
C TRP A 33 -4.11 -6.20 22.69
N GLY A 34 -5.28 -6.04 23.34
CA GLY A 34 -5.86 -4.72 23.54
C GLY A 34 -5.00 -3.86 24.49
N PRO A 35 -5.24 -2.54 24.55
CA PRO A 35 -4.42 -1.58 25.30
C PRO A 35 -4.32 -1.83 26.82
N ASP A 36 -5.09 -2.77 27.35
CA ASP A 36 -5.10 -3.16 28.77
C ASP A 36 -4.98 -4.67 28.97
N ALA A 37 -4.48 -5.42 27.97
CA ALA A 37 -4.23 -6.85 28.13
C ALA A 37 -3.24 -7.05 29.28
N ARG A 38 -3.67 -7.79 30.31
CA ARG A 38 -2.85 -8.11 31.49
C ARG A 38 -2.46 -9.58 31.46
N LEU A 39 -1.17 -9.85 31.29
CA LEU A 39 -0.61 -11.18 31.53
C LEU A 39 -0.32 -11.32 33.03
N SER A 40 -0.44 -12.52 33.60
CA SER A 40 -0.09 -12.76 35.01
C SER A 40 0.79 -14.01 35.13
N PHE A 41 1.93 -13.88 35.79
CA PHE A 41 2.93 -14.93 35.98
C PHE A 41 2.95 -15.37 37.45
N ALA A 42 2.24 -16.47 37.75
CA ALA A 42 2.07 -16.94 39.12
C ALA A 42 3.37 -17.42 39.80
N GLY A 43 4.44 -17.64 39.04
CA GLY A 43 5.74 -18.11 39.53
C GLY A 43 6.75 -17.00 39.84
N VAL A 44 6.40 -15.71 39.66
CA VAL A 44 7.36 -14.60 39.80
C VAL A 44 6.90 -13.60 40.87
N ALA A 45 7.78 -13.30 41.83
CA ALA A 45 7.48 -12.38 42.94
C ALA A 45 7.71 -10.89 42.58
N PRO A 46 6.83 -9.97 43.03
CA PRO A 46 7.03 -8.52 42.89
C PRO A 46 8.13 -8.01 43.84
N VAL A 47 8.56 -6.76 43.65
CA VAL A 47 9.58 -6.10 44.49
C VAL A 47 9.05 -5.81 45.91
N SER A 48 7.73 -5.69 46.07
CA SER A 48 7.06 -5.41 47.35
C SER A 48 5.98 -6.45 47.65
N ASP A 49 6.11 -7.12 48.79
CA ASP A 49 5.32 -8.23 49.32
C ASP A 49 3.85 -8.32 48.85
N GLY A 50 3.53 -9.41 48.13
CA GLY A 50 2.28 -10.12 48.43
C GLY A 50 1.33 -10.50 47.30
N VAL A 51 1.48 -10.00 46.06
CA VAL A 51 0.65 -10.47 44.93
C VAL A 51 1.53 -11.17 43.90
N LYS A 52 1.38 -12.49 43.74
CA LYS A 52 2.11 -13.26 42.73
C LYS A 52 1.54 -12.98 41.34
N GLY A 53 2.27 -12.20 40.55
CA GLY A 53 1.93 -11.93 39.15
C GLY A 53 2.44 -10.57 38.66
N ILE A 54 3.26 -10.59 37.61
CA ILE A 54 3.64 -9.38 36.86
C ILE A 54 2.50 -9.04 35.91
N THR A 55 1.89 -7.87 36.04
CA THR A 55 0.98 -7.34 35.01
C THR A 55 1.79 -6.74 33.89
N ILE A 56 1.82 -7.42 32.74
CA ILE A 56 2.39 -6.85 31.52
C ILE A 56 1.27 -6.26 30.68
N GLN A 57 1.34 -4.96 30.39
CA GLN A 57 0.40 -4.25 29.52
C GLN A 57 0.87 -4.31 28.07
N GLY A 58 0.10 -4.96 27.20
CA GLY A 58 0.27 -4.88 25.74
C GLY A 58 -0.37 -3.61 25.18
N ASN A 59 0.27 -2.97 24.19
CA ASN A 59 -0.38 -1.90 23.40
C ASN A 59 -1.18 -2.51 22.24
N GLY A 60 -2.19 -1.79 21.73
CA GLY A 60 -3.05 -2.18 20.59
C GLY A 60 -2.32 -2.37 19.25
N THR A 61 -1.03 -2.07 19.17
CA THR A 61 -0.15 -2.36 18.02
C THR A 61 0.51 -3.75 18.10
N THR A 62 0.35 -4.45 19.22
CA THR A 62 0.98 -5.77 19.42
C THR A 62 0.29 -6.84 18.57
N ARG A 63 1.03 -7.44 17.64
CA ARG A 63 0.53 -8.49 16.73
C ARG A 63 1.31 -9.78 16.91
N LEU A 64 0.62 -10.82 17.39
CA LEU A 64 1.22 -12.14 17.63
C LEU A 64 0.55 -13.21 16.76
N HIS A 65 1.35 -14.15 16.24
CA HIS A 65 0.86 -15.41 15.67
C HIS A 65 0.40 -16.37 16.76
N SER A 66 1.21 -16.51 17.81
CA SER A 66 0.86 -17.32 18.98
C SER A 66 1.66 -16.87 20.19
N TYR A 67 1.12 -17.10 21.38
CA TYR A 67 1.87 -16.99 22.62
C TYR A 67 1.55 -18.14 23.56
N VAL A 68 2.52 -18.53 24.37
CA VAL A 68 2.36 -19.50 25.45
C VAL A 68 2.90 -18.86 26.71
N LEU A 69 2.03 -18.77 27.73
CA LEU A 69 2.40 -18.38 29.09
C LEU A 69 2.63 -19.63 29.92
N ASP A 70 3.74 -19.64 30.65
CA ASP A 70 4.03 -20.61 31.72
C ASP A 70 4.37 -19.84 33.01
N LEU A 71 4.75 -20.53 34.09
CA LEU A 71 5.00 -19.97 35.42
C LEU A 71 5.87 -18.71 35.42
N ALA A 72 6.90 -18.68 34.56
CA ALA A 72 7.91 -17.63 34.50
C ALA A 72 8.34 -17.26 33.07
N THR A 73 7.70 -17.84 32.04
CA THR A 73 8.11 -17.62 30.65
C THR A 73 6.94 -17.23 29.76
N LEU A 74 7.24 -16.36 28.80
CA LEU A 74 6.37 -15.98 27.71
C LEU A 74 7.07 -16.35 26.41
N LYS A 75 6.61 -17.43 25.78
CA LYS A 75 7.06 -17.79 24.43
C LYS A 75 6.15 -17.11 23.42
N VAL A 76 6.72 -16.34 22.50
CA VAL A 76 5.97 -15.64 21.45
C VAL A 76 6.44 -16.06 20.08
N THR A 77 5.49 -16.16 19.15
CA THR A 77 5.74 -16.23 17.72
C THR A 77 5.06 -15.03 17.08
N MET A 78 5.82 -14.26 16.31
CA MET A 78 5.41 -12.98 15.74
C MET A 78 5.55 -13.00 14.22
N TYR A 79 4.56 -12.46 13.51
CA TYR A 79 4.62 -12.29 12.05
C TYR A 79 5.64 -11.20 11.66
N PRO A 80 6.11 -11.19 10.39
CA PRO A 80 6.92 -10.08 9.87
C PRO A 80 6.28 -8.72 10.15
N ARG A 81 7.11 -7.69 10.37
CA ARG A 81 6.67 -6.30 10.64
C ARG A 81 5.66 -6.14 11.79
N SER A 82 5.70 -7.02 12.78
CA SER A 82 4.93 -6.92 14.02
C SER A 82 5.73 -6.25 15.12
N GLU A 83 5.02 -5.63 16.06
CA GLU A 83 5.59 -5.02 17.27
C GLU A 83 5.13 -5.78 18.51
N LEU A 84 5.96 -5.76 19.56
CA LEU A 84 5.67 -6.27 20.90
C LEU A 84 6.12 -5.23 21.90
N HIS A 85 5.19 -4.75 22.72
CA HIS A 85 5.46 -3.77 23.77
C HIS A 85 5.03 -4.35 25.11
N LEU A 86 5.97 -4.44 26.05
CA LEU A 86 5.75 -4.95 27.39
C LEU A 86 6.15 -3.89 28.42
N LYS A 87 5.32 -3.71 29.44
CA LYS A 87 5.60 -2.84 30.60
C LYS A 87 5.38 -3.60 31.90
N SER A 88 6.36 -3.59 32.80
CA SER A 88 6.28 -4.18 34.14
C SER A 88 6.32 -3.08 35.20
N ALA A 89 5.27 -2.96 36.01
CA ALA A 89 5.25 -2.08 37.19
C ALA A 89 6.25 -2.56 38.28
N ASP A 90 6.52 -3.86 38.32
CA ASP A 90 7.47 -4.46 39.28
C ASP A 90 8.94 -4.32 38.86
N ARG A 91 9.24 -3.48 37.86
CA ARG A 91 10.60 -3.22 37.36
C ARG A 91 11.39 -4.49 37.00
N LYS A 92 10.75 -5.48 36.37
CA LYS A 92 11.37 -6.76 36.00
C LYS A 92 12.28 -6.62 34.79
N MET A 93 13.38 -7.38 34.78
CA MET A 93 14.20 -7.54 33.59
C MET A 93 13.58 -8.57 32.65
N PHE A 94 13.45 -8.23 31.38
CA PHE A 94 12.99 -9.12 30.32
C PHE A 94 14.22 -9.77 29.68
N ARG A 95 14.44 -11.06 29.98
CA ARG A 95 15.54 -11.84 29.37
C ARG A 95 15.03 -12.58 28.15
N THR A 96 15.66 -12.37 27.00
CA THR A 96 15.23 -12.97 25.73
C THR A 96 16.17 -14.09 25.29
N SER A 97 15.62 -15.08 24.60
CA SER A 97 16.42 -16.17 24.00
C SER A 97 17.13 -15.79 22.69
N ILE A 98 17.03 -14.52 22.28
CA ILE A 98 17.61 -13.95 21.05
C ILE A 98 18.31 -12.64 21.42
N ALA A 99 19.25 -12.18 20.59
CA ALA A 99 19.84 -10.86 20.79
C ALA A 99 18.82 -9.77 20.48
N THR A 100 18.48 -8.94 21.46
CA THR A 100 17.56 -7.80 21.33
C THR A 100 18.16 -6.57 22.00
N THR A 101 17.48 -5.42 21.85
CA THR A 101 17.66 -4.30 22.78
C THR A 101 17.40 -4.78 24.21
N GLU A 102 18.19 -4.26 25.15
CA GLU A 102 18.06 -4.59 26.57
C GLU A 102 16.79 -3.97 27.16
N THR A 103 16.34 -4.50 28.29
CA THR A 103 15.23 -3.92 29.06
C THR A 103 15.52 -2.46 29.39
N VAL A 104 14.55 -1.58 29.13
CA VAL A 104 14.65 -0.18 29.54
C VAL A 104 14.15 -0.06 30.97
N CYS A 105 15.03 0.37 31.86
CA CYS A 105 14.76 0.54 33.28
C CYS A 105 14.41 2.00 33.59
N ALA A 106 13.18 2.25 34.02
CA ALA A 106 12.72 3.57 34.43
C ALA A 106 12.51 3.66 35.95
N ASP A 107 12.18 4.87 36.42
CA ASP A 107 11.71 5.08 37.80
C ASP A 107 10.29 4.52 37.94
N GLY A 108 10.13 3.52 38.81
CA GLY A 108 8.85 2.85 39.08
C GLY A 108 8.34 1.84 38.04
N TYR A 109 9.03 1.61 36.90
CA TYR A 109 8.68 0.54 35.94
C TYR A 109 9.86 0.09 35.07
N SER A 110 9.66 -0.97 34.27
CA SER A 110 10.56 -1.37 33.19
C SER A 110 9.77 -1.64 31.91
N THR A 111 10.38 -1.46 30.74
CA THR A 111 9.77 -1.78 29.44
C THR A 111 10.66 -2.67 28.58
N PHE A 112 10.02 -3.40 27.67
CA PHE A 112 10.66 -4.18 26.63
C PHE A 112 9.88 -4.00 25.33
N ASP A 113 10.58 -3.54 24.31
CA ASP A 113 10.04 -3.30 22.97
C ASP A 113 10.80 -4.15 21.97
N TYR A 114 10.08 -4.80 21.06
CA TYR A 114 10.66 -5.60 19.99
C TYR A 114 9.85 -5.46 18.70
N SER A 115 10.54 -5.19 17.59
CA SER A 115 9.95 -5.16 16.25
C SER A 115 10.58 -6.27 15.41
N THR A 116 9.74 -7.09 14.76
CA THR A 116 10.24 -8.18 13.91
C THR A 116 10.79 -7.65 12.59
N PRO A 117 11.84 -8.29 12.03
CA PRO A 117 12.29 -8.07 10.65
C PRO A 117 11.25 -8.57 9.62
N GLU A 118 11.62 -8.65 8.33
CA GLU A 118 10.75 -9.16 7.25
C GLU A 118 10.50 -10.68 7.31
N THR A 119 10.84 -11.33 8.43
CA THR A 119 10.66 -12.76 8.64
C THR A 119 9.94 -13.03 9.96
N THR A 120 9.25 -14.16 10.05
CA THR A 120 8.64 -14.62 11.30
C THR A 120 9.73 -14.89 12.34
N VAL A 121 9.50 -14.46 13.59
CA VAL A 121 10.43 -14.69 14.70
C VAL A 121 9.71 -15.43 15.82
N THR A 122 10.39 -16.43 16.41
CA THR A 122 9.97 -17.07 17.66
C THR A 122 11.06 -16.90 18.69
N PHE A 123 10.69 -16.42 19.87
CA PHE A 123 11.62 -16.31 21.00
C PHE A 123 10.89 -16.45 22.32
N THR A 124 11.67 -16.71 23.36
CA THR A 124 11.18 -16.83 24.74
C THR A 124 11.66 -15.64 25.54
N ILE A 125 10.75 -15.07 26.32
CA ILE A 125 11.01 -14.09 27.36
C ILE A 125 10.94 -14.82 28.70
N THR A 126 12.02 -14.76 29.47
CA THR A 126 12.12 -15.36 30.81
C THR A 126 12.13 -14.26 31.85
N LEU A 127 11.32 -14.44 32.89
CA LEU A 127 11.20 -13.56 34.05
C LEU A 127 11.69 -14.36 35.27
N SER A 128 12.69 -13.84 35.98
CA SER A 128 13.26 -14.54 37.14
C SER A 128 12.91 -13.83 38.45
N ASP A 129 12.87 -14.59 39.53
CA ASP A 129 12.81 -14.04 40.88
C ASP A 129 14.11 -13.27 41.19
N GLY A 130 13.97 -12.04 41.70
CA GLY A 130 15.10 -11.17 42.03
C GLY A 130 15.80 -10.49 40.85
N ASP A 131 15.52 -10.85 39.60
CA ASP A 131 16.11 -10.21 38.40
C ASP A 131 15.35 -8.93 38.02
N ASN A 132 15.56 -7.90 38.84
CA ASN A 132 14.89 -6.61 38.70
C ASN A 132 15.88 -5.53 38.21
N CYS A 133 15.35 -4.51 37.56
CA CYS A 133 16.11 -3.34 37.14
C CYS A 133 16.90 -2.74 38.32
N PRO A 134 18.17 -2.36 38.12
CA PRO A 134 18.98 -1.75 39.16
C PRO A 134 18.34 -0.47 39.72
N ALA A 135 18.68 -0.13 40.96
CA ALA A 135 18.27 1.14 41.56
C ALA A 135 18.89 2.30 40.77
N VAL A 136 18.05 3.22 40.29
CA VAL A 136 18.50 4.33 39.43
C VAL A 136 19.04 5.45 40.33
N VAL A 137 20.33 5.76 40.20
CA VAL A 137 20.89 7.05 40.62
C VAL A 137 20.39 8.10 39.61
N LYS A 138 19.70 9.14 40.11
CA LYS A 138 19.05 10.18 39.30
C LYS A 138 20.01 10.77 38.26
N THR A 139 19.79 10.37 37.01
CA THR A 139 20.20 11.12 35.82
C THR A 139 18.94 11.24 34.98
N GLU A 140 18.58 12.47 34.60
CA GLU A 140 17.35 12.76 33.87
C GLU A 140 17.26 11.89 32.63
N ALA A 141 16.16 11.15 32.51
CA ALA A 141 15.86 10.36 31.32
C ALA A 141 15.72 11.32 30.11
N PRO A 142 16.23 10.95 28.93
CA PRO A 142 15.85 11.66 27.72
C PRO A 142 14.32 11.55 27.61
N THR A 143 13.65 12.70 27.52
CA THR A 143 12.21 12.75 27.30
C THR A 143 11.90 12.07 25.97
N SER A 144 11.33 10.87 26.03
CA SER A 144 10.69 10.28 24.86
C SER A 144 9.64 11.28 24.38
N PRO A 145 9.61 11.65 23.08
CA PRO A 145 8.64 12.60 22.58
C PRO A 145 7.23 12.12 22.94
N ALA A 146 6.40 13.03 23.44
CA ALA A 146 5.02 12.72 23.80
C ALA A 146 4.32 12.06 22.61
N VAL A 147 3.83 10.82 22.79
CA VAL A 147 2.96 10.17 21.82
C VAL A 147 1.64 10.93 21.83
N GLU A 148 1.32 11.58 20.72
CA GLU A 148 0.05 12.28 20.55
C GLU A 148 -1.10 11.27 20.65
N GLN A 149 -1.91 11.39 21.70
CA GLN A 149 -3.14 10.62 21.83
C GLN A 149 -4.22 11.28 20.98
N ILE A 150 -4.70 10.56 19.96
CA ILE A 150 -5.75 11.02 19.05
C ILE A 150 -7.10 10.52 19.58
N ASP A 151 -8.01 11.44 19.93
CA ASP A 151 -9.40 11.09 20.23
C ASP A 151 -10.16 10.79 18.93
N ILE A 152 -10.34 9.50 18.65
CA ILE A 152 -10.99 9.01 17.43
C ILE A 152 -12.51 9.22 17.42
N THR A 153 -13.13 9.60 18.55
CA THR A 153 -14.59 9.73 18.67
C THR A 153 -15.13 11.05 18.08
N ASN A 154 -14.25 12.03 17.88
CA ASN A 154 -14.59 13.37 17.40
C ASN A 154 -13.78 13.78 16.17
N LEU A 155 -13.42 12.81 15.32
CA LEU A 155 -12.74 13.08 14.06
C LEU A 155 -13.72 13.26 12.91
N ASP A 156 -13.37 14.14 11.98
CA ASP A 156 -14.09 14.26 10.71
C ASP A 156 -14.02 12.94 9.94
N ARG A 157 -15.17 12.47 9.47
CA ARG A 157 -15.28 11.19 8.77
C ARG A 157 -15.30 11.39 7.26
N ILE A 158 -14.34 10.81 6.55
CA ILE A 158 -14.37 10.75 5.09
C ILE A 158 -15.23 9.55 4.70
N THR A 159 -16.20 9.79 3.83
CA THR A 159 -17.13 8.75 3.33
C THR A 159 -17.13 8.76 1.81
N SER A 160 -17.94 7.88 1.20
CA SER A 160 -18.20 7.90 -0.23
C SER A 160 -18.97 9.14 -0.70
N ALA A 161 -19.58 9.92 0.19
CA ALA A 161 -20.14 11.24 -0.17
C ALA A 161 -19.05 12.32 -0.31
N GLY A 162 -17.88 12.06 0.28
CA GLY A 162 -16.76 12.99 0.35
C GLY A 162 -16.84 13.94 1.55
N LEU A 163 -15.71 14.57 1.83
CA LEU A 163 -15.50 15.58 2.87
C LEU A 163 -14.68 16.71 2.25
N VAL A 164 -15.03 17.96 2.53
CA VAL A 164 -14.22 19.12 2.12
C VAL A 164 -13.73 19.85 3.36
N LYS A 165 -12.43 20.11 3.45
CA LYS A 165 -11.80 20.79 4.59
C LYS A 165 -10.76 21.80 4.11
N LYS A 166 -10.76 22.98 4.73
CA LYS A 166 -9.70 23.99 4.56
C LYS A 166 -8.65 23.79 5.64
N LEU A 167 -7.42 23.57 5.23
CA LEU A 167 -6.29 23.27 6.10
C LEU A 167 -5.19 24.29 5.88
N GLY A 168 -4.72 24.92 6.96
CA GLY A 168 -3.65 25.91 6.88
C GLY A 168 -2.29 25.26 6.60
N GLN A 169 -1.34 26.02 6.06
CA GLN A 169 0.05 25.56 5.96
C GLN A 169 0.59 25.16 7.34
N ASN A 170 1.38 24.09 7.40
CA ASN A 170 1.91 23.44 8.61
C ASN A 170 0.85 22.87 9.55
N SER A 171 -0.43 22.85 9.15
CA SER A 171 -1.47 22.19 9.94
C SER A 171 -1.34 20.67 9.85
N LYS A 172 -1.73 20.04 10.95
CA LYS A 172 -1.88 18.60 11.11
C LYS A 172 -3.34 18.33 11.45
N THR A 173 -4.01 17.47 10.70
CA THR A 173 -5.42 17.15 10.94
C THR A 173 -5.66 15.67 10.75
N HIS A 174 -6.37 15.08 11.70
CA HIS A 174 -6.73 13.68 11.72
C HIS A 174 -8.13 13.47 11.16
N PHE A 175 -8.26 12.44 10.33
CA PHE A 175 -9.51 12.01 9.73
C PHE A 175 -9.70 10.53 9.98
N VAL A 176 -10.95 10.09 9.93
CA VAL A 176 -11.29 8.66 9.95
C VAL A 176 -12.03 8.28 8.68
N PHE A 177 -11.64 7.18 8.05
CA PHE A 177 -12.41 6.58 6.96
C PHE A 177 -12.27 5.06 7.04
N GLY A 178 -13.39 4.34 6.92
CA GLY A 178 -13.44 2.94 7.32
C GLY A 178 -12.95 2.74 8.77
N ASN A 179 -11.90 1.93 8.92
CA ASN A 179 -11.22 1.63 10.18
C ASN A 179 -9.83 2.28 10.30
N ILE A 180 -9.50 3.20 9.38
CA ILE A 180 -8.19 3.84 9.29
C ILE A 180 -8.31 5.25 9.86
N VAL A 181 -7.36 5.61 10.72
CA VAL A 181 -7.11 7.00 11.11
C VAL A 181 -5.97 7.50 10.25
N GLU A 182 -6.26 8.49 9.42
CA GLU A 182 -5.28 9.12 8.55
C GLU A 182 -4.98 10.54 9.01
N THR A 183 -3.71 10.91 8.96
CA THR A 183 -3.24 12.24 9.31
C THR A 183 -2.78 12.95 8.06
N VAL A 184 -3.40 14.09 7.77
CA VAL A 184 -2.95 14.99 6.71
C VAL A 184 -2.14 16.10 7.34
N ASN A 185 -0.86 16.17 6.97
CA ASN A 185 0.00 17.31 7.24
C ASN A 185 0.10 18.18 5.98
N ILE A 186 -0.23 19.46 6.07
CA ILE A 186 0.02 20.41 4.98
C ILE A 186 1.43 20.94 5.10
N LEU A 187 2.34 20.55 4.22
CA LEU A 187 3.75 20.96 4.26
C LEU A 187 3.96 22.34 3.64
N SER A 188 3.27 22.63 2.53
CA SER A 188 3.31 23.94 1.87
C SER A 188 2.03 24.20 1.08
N VAL A 189 1.65 25.48 0.94
CA VAL A 189 0.55 25.92 0.08
C VAL A 189 1.09 26.96 -0.90
N GLY A 190 1.17 26.58 -2.17
CA GLY A 190 1.56 27.46 -3.28
C GLY A 190 0.34 28.08 -3.97
N ALA A 191 0.59 28.83 -5.06
CA ALA A 191 -0.47 29.50 -5.80
C ALA A 191 -1.44 28.51 -6.50
N THR A 192 -0.92 27.40 -7.04
CA THR A 192 -1.70 26.42 -7.82
C THR A 192 -1.54 24.98 -7.34
N GLU A 193 -0.78 24.77 -6.27
CA GLU A 193 -0.47 23.46 -5.73
C GLU A 193 -0.26 23.49 -4.22
N ALA A 194 -0.37 22.34 -3.57
CA ALA A 194 -0.08 22.15 -2.16
C ALA A 194 0.67 20.84 -1.95
N LYS A 195 1.74 20.87 -1.15
CA LYS A 195 2.47 19.68 -0.74
C LYS A 195 1.90 19.18 0.57
N ILE A 196 1.50 17.91 0.62
CA ILE A 196 0.96 17.26 1.82
C ILE A 196 1.75 16.01 2.17
N LYS A 197 1.63 15.57 3.41
CA LYS A 197 2.10 14.27 3.88
C LYS A 197 0.97 13.51 4.57
N LEU A 198 0.71 12.31 4.08
CA LEU A 198 -0.15 11.32 4.71
C LEU A 198 0.68 10.45 5.68
N SER A 199 0.03 9.83 6.66
CA SER A 199 0.64 8.99 7.67
C SER A 199 0.47 7.49 7.45
N ALA A 200 -0.58 7.07 6.74
CA ALA A 200 -0.89 5.67 6.48
C ALA A 200 -1.10 5.43 4.97
N PRO A 201 -0.14 4.83 4.26
CA PRO A 201 1.27 4.80 4.58
C PRO A 201 1.87 6.22 4.52
N ALA A 202 3.03 6.40 5.14
CA ALA A 202 3.74 7.68 5.10
C ALA A 202 4.09 8.07 3.66
N LYS A 203 3.37 9.04 3.09
CA LYS A 203 3.49 9.40 1.68
C LYS A 203 3.40 10.91 1.50
N GLU A 204 4.39 11.48 0.82
CA GLU A 204 4.34 12.88 0.41
C GLU A 204 3.72 13.00 -0.98
N LEU A 205 2.79 13.95 -1.12
CA LEU A 205 2.05 14.18 -2.35
C LEU A 205 2.12 15.66 -2.70
N ASN A 206 2.38 15.96 -3.97
CA ASN A 206 2.17 17.30 -4.51
C ASN A 206 0.84 17.32 -5.25
N LEU A 207 -0.15 18.03 -4.69
CA LEU A 207 -1.49 18.14 -5.25
C LEU A 207 -1.60 19.41 -6.06
N LYS A 208 -2.05 19.31 -7.30
CA LYS A 208 -2.36 20.47 -8.16
C LYS A 208 -3.85 20.76 -8.12
N ILE A 209 -4.22 22.04 -8.21
CA ILE A 209 -5.63 22.45 -8.17
C ILE A 209 -6.44 21.69 -9.25
N ASN A 210 -7.58 21.16 -8.84
CA ASN A 210 -8.55 20.41 -9.65
C ASN A 210 -7.98 19.15 -10.32
N LYS A 211 -6.86 18.62 -9.86
CA LYS A 211 -6.35 17.31 -10.27
C LYS A 211 -6.66 16.28 -9.20
N GLU A 212 -7.25 15.17 -9.63
CA GLU A 212 -7.48 14.01 -8.78
C GLU A 212 -6.16 13.32 -8.47
N LYS A 213 -6.01 12.90 -7.22
CA LYS A 213 -4.95 12.00 -6.79
C LYS A 213 -5.55 10.89 -5.96
N THR A 214 -5.36 9.65 -6.40
CA THR A 214 -5.76 8.47 -5.67
C THR A 214 -4.58 7.92 -4.87
N VAL A 215 -4.86 7.36 -3.71
CA VAL A 215 -3.85 6.87 -2.77
C VAL A 215 -4.33 5.59 -2.14
N ASP A 216 -3.42 4.61 -2.08
CA ASP A 216 -3.48 3.42 -1.25
C ASP A 216 -3.01 3.78 0.16
N THR A 217 -3.92 3.71 1.12
CA THR A 217 -3.70 4.10 2.51
C THR A 217 -3.50 2.94 3.49
N ASP A 218 -3.79 1.70 3.07
CA ASP A 218 -3.56 0.50 3.87
C ASP A 218 -2.41 -0.39 3.34
N ALA A 219 -1.76 0.06 2.27
CA ALA A 219 -0.66 -0.60 1.59
C ALA A 219 -1.02 -1.98 1.02
N ASP A 220 -2.28 -2.19 0.64
CA ASP A 220 -2.75 -3.43 0.02
C ASP A 220 -2.62 -3.44 -1.52
N GLY A 221 -2.13 -2.34 -2.09
CA GLY A 221 -1.94 -2.11 -3.52
C GLY A 221 -3.09 -1.38 -4.20
N TRP A 222 -4.27 -1.28 -3.58
CA TRP A 222 -5.44 -0.60 -4.11
C TRP A 222 -5.58 0.79 -3.51
N ASN A 223 -5.95 1.75 -4.35
CA ASN A 223 -6.29 3.08 -3.87
C ASN A 223 -7.70 3.10 -3.28
N ASP A 224 -7.78 3.58 -2.05
CA ASP A 224 -9.00 3.66 -1.25
C ASP A 224 -9.34 5.10 -0.84
N LEU A 225 -8.44 6.06 -1.10
CA LEU A 225 -8.66 7.49 -0.90
C LEU A 225 -8.46 8.30 -2.18
N ASN A 226 -9.44 9.12 -2.55
CA ASN A 226 -9.33 10.14 -3.59
C ASN A 226 -9.18 11.53 -2.97
N LEU A 227 -8.20 12.29 -3.43
CA LEU A 227 -7.86 13.65 -3.01
C LEU A 227 -7.95 14.62 -4.18
N ILE A 228 -8.60 15.76 -3.98
CA ILE A 228 -8.60 16.89 -4.91
C ILE A 228 -8.30 18.17 -4.14
N LEU A 229 -7.25 18.89 -4.54
CA LEU A 229 -7.05 20.27 -4.10
C LEU A 229 -8.03 21.17 -4.87
N LYS A 230 -9.02 21.74 -4.19
CA LYS A 230 -10.04 22.61 -4.80
C LYS A 230 -9.57 24.06 -4.92
N SER A 231 -8.84 24.55 -3.92
CA SER A 231 -8.41 25.95 -3.81
C SER A 231 -7.21 26.07 -2.86
N THR A 232 -6.41 27.12 -3.06
CA THR A 232 -5.29 27.52 -2.20
C THR A 232 -5.48 28.91 -1.58
N ALA A 233 -6.71 29.46 -1.68
CA ALA A 233 -7.02 30.83 -1.27
C ALA A 233 -6.76 31.06 0.23
N GLY A 234 -6.28 32.26 0.58
CA GLY A 234 -6.01 32.65 1.97
C GLY A 234 -4.87 31.86 2.63
N GLY A 235 -3.99 31.23 1.85
CA GLY A 235 -2.89 30.42 2.37
C GLY A 235 -3.34 29.07 2.96
N GLN A 236 -4.55 28.62 2.60
CA GLN A 236 -5.12 27.36 3.04
C GLN A 236 -5.35 26.42 1.85
N ALA A 237 -5.00 25.15 2.02
CA ALA A 237 -5.37 24.10 1.08
C ALA A 237 -6.81 23.65 1.37
N GLU A 238 -7.73 23.89 0.44
CA GLU A 238 -9.07 23.32 0.47
C GLU A 238 -9.05 21.94 -0.18
N LEU A 239 -9.02 20.90 0.65
CA LEU A 239 -8.97 19.51 0.22
C LEU A 239 -10.38 18.92 0.17
N SER A 240 -10.72 18.34 -0.97
CA SER A 240 -11.84 17.41 -1.10
C SER A 240 -11.29 15.99 -1.04
N MET A 241 -11.79 15.21 -0.09
CA MET A 241 -11.36 13.85 0.21
C MET A 241 -12.56 12.93 0.05
N LYS A 242 -12.40 11.77 -0.58
CA LYS A 242 -13.49 10.82 -0.78
C LYS A 242 -12.99 9.39 -0.63
N GLN A 243 -13.71 8.60 0.15
CA GLN A 243 -13.45 7.17 0.25
C GLN A 243 -13.87 6.48 -1.06
N MET A 244 -12.96 5.69 -1.62
CA MET A 244 -13.17 4.93 -2.84
C MET A 244 -13.74 3.55 -2.55
N SER A 245 -14.46 2.99 -3.52
CA SER A 245 -14.94 1.62 -3.48
C SER A 245 -13.92 0.73 -4.17
N VAL A 246 -13.14 -0.01 -3.39
CA VAL A 246 -12.11 -0.93 -3.90
C VAL A 246 -12.75 -2.20 -4.47
N ILE A 247 -12.31 -2.63 -5.65
CA ILE A 247 -12.78 -3.85 -6.30
C ILE A 247 -11.68 -4.89 -6.27
N LYS A 248 -11.82 -5.90 -5.39
CA LYS A 248 -10.88 -7.01 -5.29
C LYS A 248 -11.43 -8.25 -5.99
N ILE A 249 -10.69 -8.73 -6.99
CA ILE A 249 -10.96 -10.02 -7.65
C ILE A 249 -9.85 -10.98 -7.24
N ASN A 250 -10.22 -12.20 -6.86
CA ASN A 250 -9.25 -13.19 -6.40
C ASN A 250 -8.18 -13.46 -7.49
N GLY A 251 -6.91 -13.34 -7.14
CA GLY A 251 -5.79 -13.54 -8.05
C GLY A 251 -5.53 -12.42 -9.06
N VAL A 252 -6.21 -11.27 -8.91
CA VAL A 252 -5.99 -10.07 -9.71
C VAL A 252 -5.55 -8.93 -8.79
N ASN A 253 -4.39 -8.35 -9.09
CA ASN A 253 -3.85 -7.20 -8.37
C ASN A 253 -3.73 -5.99 -9.29
N PRO A 254 -3.66 -4.77 -8.73
CA PRO A 254 -3.30 -3.58 -9.48
C PRO A 254 -1.96 -3.74 -10.18
N GLY A 255 -1.83 -3.15 -11.37
CA GLY A 255 -0.65 -3.28 -12.22
C GLY A 255 -0.71 -4.46 -13.19
N GLU A 256 -1.65 -5.39 -13.01
CA GLU A 256 -1.75 -6.58 -13.83
C GLU A 256 -2.56 -6.35 -15.11
N LEU A 257 -2.37 -7.25 -16.07
CA LEU A 257 -3.06 -7.25 -17.35
C LEU A 257 -4.11 -8.37 -17.36
N VAL A 258 -5.32 -8.04 -17.80
CA VAL A 258 -6.44 -8.99 -17.84
C VAL A 258 -7.15 -8.97 -19.19
N LYS A 259 -7.78 -10.10 -19.54
CA LYS A 259 -8.73 -10.22 -20.64
C LYS A 259 -9.81 -11.24 -20.32
N VAL A 260 -10.86 -11.27 -21.13
CA VAL A 260 -11.88 -12.33 -21.09
C VAL A 260 -11.50 -13.46 -22.04
N ALA A 261 -11.83 -14.70 -21.67
CA ALA A 261 -11.66 -15.87 -22.54
C ALA A 261 -12.36 -15.66 -23.89
N GLY A 262 -11.66 -15.94 -25.00
CA GLY A 262 -12.18 -15.72 -26.36
C GLY A 262 -12.18 -14.26 -26.84
N GLY A 263 -11.91 -13.29 -25.94
CA GLY A 263 -11.72 -11.88 -26.29
C GLY A 263 -10.28 -11.54 -26.68
N THR A 264 -10.13 -10.51 -27.51
CA THR A 264 -8.82 -9.96 -27.92
C THR A 264 -8.44 -8.68 -27.19
N THR A 265 -9.39 -8.01 -26.54
CA THR A 265 -9.14 -6.77 -25.79
C THR A 265 -8.38 -7.07 -24.50
N VAL A 266 -7.26 -6.36 -24.32
CA VAL A 266 -6.44 -6.39 -23.10
C VAL A 266 -6.73 -5.14 -22.29
N TYR A 267 -6.81 -5.31 -20.97
CA TYR A 267 -7.04 -4.25 -20.01
C TYR A 267 -5.92 -4.24 -18.98
N TYR A 268 -5.45 -3.05 -18.63
CA TYR A 268 -4.61 -2.82 -17.47
C TYR A 268 -5.51 -2.55 -16.25
N VAL A 269 -5.24 -3.23 -15.14
CA VAL A 269 -5.96 -3.07 -13.87
C VAL A 269 -5.28 -1.94 -13.08
N GLY A 270 -5.95 -0.79 -12.98
CA GLY A 270 -5.48 0.35 -12.20
C GLY A 270 -5.67 0.15 -10.69
N ALA A 271 -4.77 0.73 -9.89
CA ALA A 271 -4.90 0.77 -8.43
C ALA A 271 -6.17 1.52 -8.00
N ASP A 272 -6.69 2.42 -8.82
CA ASP A 272 -7.95 3.13 -8.62
C ASP A 272 -9.21 2.28 -8.87
N SER A 273 -9.10 0.95 -8.99
CA SER A 273 -10.20 0.02 -9.28
C SER A 273 -10.88 0.26 -10.63
N LYS A 274 -10.11 0.71 -11.62
CA LYS A 274 -10.59 0.89 -13.00
C LYS A 274 -9.78 0.10 -14.01
N LEU A 275 -10.39 -0.17 -15.16
CA LEU A 275 -9.75 -0.77 -16.31
C LEU A 275 -9.33 0.28 -17.32
N TYR A 276 -8.07 0.20 -17.74
CA TYR A 276 -7.51 1.01 -18.81
C TYR A 276 -7.33 0.14 -20.05
N VAL A 277 -7.91 0.55 -21.16
CA VAL A 277 -7.97 -0.26 -22.38
C VAL A 277 -6.78 0.07 -23.27
N PHE A 278 -6.12 -0.94 -23.83
CA PHE A 278 -5.14 -0.74 -24.89
C PHE A 278 -5.87 -0.53 -26.22
N PRO A 279 -5.68 0.62 -26.90
CA PRO A 279 -6.40 0.91 -28.15
C PRO A 279 -6.01 -0.02 -29.31
N ASN A 280 -4.76 -0.47 -29.33
CA ASN A 280 -4.21 -1.39 -30.33
C ASN A 280 -2.92 -2.04 -29.81
N GLU A 281 -2.40 -3.01 -30.58
CA GLU A 281 -1.18 -3.76 -30.25
C GLU A 281 0.08 -2.88 -30.17
N LYS A 282 0.18 -1.82 -30.98
CA LYS A 282 1.38 -0.97 -30.97
C LYS A 282 1.52 -0.20 -29.65
N VAL A 283 0.41 0.28 -29.11
CA VAL A 283 0.39 0.88 -27.76
C VAL A 283 0.77 -0.16 -26.72
N TYR A 284 0.24 -1.38 -26.81
CA TYR A 284 0.60 -2.47 -25.90
C TYR A 284 2.11 -2.78 -25.94
N TYR A 285 2.68 -2.94 -27.13
CA TYR A 285 4.10 -3.22 -27.33
C TYR A 285 5.03 -2.07 -26.96
N SER A 286 4.50 -0.85 -26.75
CA SER A 286 5.29 0.22 -26.15
C SER A 286 5.52 0.04 -24.65
N TRP A 287 4.68 -0.77 -23.98
CA TRP A 287 4.73 -1.05 -22.53
C TRP A 287 5.22 -2.45 -22.19
N HIS A 288 4.94 -3.44 -23.04
CA HIS A 288 5.18 -4.85 -22.77
C HIS A 288 5.82 -5.54 -23.97
N GLU A 289 6.63 -6.57 -23.73
CA GLU A 289 7.31 -7.29 -24.81
C GLU A 289 6.41 -8.31 -25.51
N ASP A 290 5.52 -8.95 -24.76
CA ASP A 290 4.58 -9.96 -25.25
C ASP A 290 3.31 -10.04 -24.38
N PHE A 291 2.42 -10.98 -24.70
CA PHE A 291 1.15 -11.19 -23.99
C PHE A 291 1.21 -12.23 -22.86
N SER A 292 2.40 -12.72 -22.48
CA SER A 292 2.55 -13.79 -21.48
C SER A 292 2.04 -13.40 -20.09
N ALA A 293 2.10 -12.10 -19.76
CA ALA A 293 1.62 -11.55 -18.50
C ALA A 293 0.09 -11.34 -18.44
N VAL A 294 -0.64 -11.55 -19.55
CA VAL A 294 -2.09 -11.30 -19.61
C VAL A 294 -2.86 -12.46 -18.99
N LYS A 295 -3.55 -12.18 -17.88
CA LYS A 295 -4.41 -13.14 -17.18
C LYS A 295 -5.81 -13.21 -17.80
N ILE A 296 -6.45 -14.35 -17.70
CA ILE A 296 -7.84 -14.53 -18.09
C ILE A 296 -8.73 -14.43 -16.85
N ILE A 297 -9.74 -13.56 -16.92
CA ILE A 297 -10.77 -13.41 -15.89
C ILE A 297 -12.17 -13.62 -16.47
N SER A 298 -13.17 -13.84 -15.61
CA SER A 298 -14.56 -13.98 -16.06
C SER A 298 -15.11 -12.63 -16.55
N SER A 299 -16.06 -12.64 -17.48
CA SER A 299 -16.76 -11.41 -17.90
C SER A 299 -17.48 -10.74 -16.74
N ALA A 300 -17.99 -11.53 -15.78
CA ALA A 300 -18.66 -11.02 -14.60
C ALA A 300 -17.70 -10.30 -13.66
N ASP A 301 -16.46 -10.78 -13.51
CA ASP A 301 -15.43 -10.09 -12.73
C ASP A 301 -14.95 -8.83 -13.43
N LEU A 302 -14.75 -8.90 -14.76
CA LEU A 302 -14.35 -7.75 -15.55
C LEU A 302 -15.38 -6.61 -15.44
N ALA A 303 -16.67 -6.94 -15.49
CA ALA A 303 -17.77 -5.99 -15.41
C ALA A 303 -17.92 -5.29 -14.04
N LYS A 304 -17.24 -5.76 -12.99
CA LYS A 304 -17.25 -5.07 -11.69
C LYS A 304 -16.46 -3.78 -11.74
N PHE A 305 -15.38 -3.73 -12.53
CA PHE A 305 -14.51 -2.57 -12.64
C PHE A 305 -15.15 -1.42 -13.44
N GLY A 306 -14.83 -0.19 -13.03
CA GLY A 306 -15.14 1.01 -13.81
C GLY A 306 -14.17 1.21 -14.98
N TRP A 307 -14.49 2.15 -15.87
CA TRP A 307 -13.62 2.52 -16.99
C TRP A 307 -12.68 3.67 -16.61
N GLY A 308 -11.37 3.44 -16.73
CA GLY A 308 -10.31 4.41 -16.44
C GLY A 308 -9.87 5.22 -17.66
N GLY A 309 -10.18 4.73 -18.86
CA GLY A 309 -9.85 5.38 -20.14
C GLY A 309 -8.92 4.52 -20.98
N LEU A 310 -8.18 5.17 -21.87
CA LEU A 310 -7.25 4.51 -22.77
C LEU A 310 -5.81 4.58 -22.26
N VAL A 311 -5.08 3.47 -22.39
CA VAL A 311 -3.63 3.47 -22.28
C VAL A 311 -3.07 4.24 -23.49
N THR A 312 -2.10 5.10 -23.23
CA THR A 312 -1.38 5.89 -24.24
C THR A 312 -0.01 5.26 -24.49
N TYR A 313 0.63 5.58 -25.61
CA TYR A 313 2.02 5.18 -25.87
C TYR A 313 2.94 5.47 -24.68
N ARG A 314 3.84 4.53 -24.37
CA ARG A 314 4.78 4.69 -23.26
C ARG A 314 5.70 5.91 -23.48
N PRO A 315 5.81 6.82 -22.50
CA PRO A 315 6.69 7.96 -22.59
C PRO A 315 8.13 7.58 -22.89
N GLY A 316 8.75 8.31 -23.82
CA GLY A 316 10.15 8.10 -24.20
C GLY A 316 10.44 6.82 -25.00
N ILE A 317 9.45 6.08 -25.51
CA ILE A 317 9.72 4.88 -26.33
C ILE A 317 9.58 5.16 -27.83
N LYS A 318 8.40 5.64 -28.26
CA LYS A 318 8.07 5.91 -29.65
C LYS A 318 7.84 7.40 -29.89
N LEU A 319 8.16 7.84 -31.10
CA LEU A 319 7.60 9.06 -31.66
C LEU A 319 6.22 8.75 -32.21
N VAL A 320 5.33 9.73 -32.19
CA VAL A 320 3.99 9.58 -32.77
C VAL A 320 3.66 10.71 -33.72
N LYS A 321 2.80 10.44 -34.69
CA LYS A 321 2.18 11.44 -35.55
C LYS A 321 0.72 11.09 -35.83
N PHE A 322 0.00 12.03 -36.45
CA PHE A 322 -1.35 11.82 -36.96
C PHE A 322 -1.33 11.92 -38.48
N SER A 323 -2.24 11.24 -39.19
CA SER A 323 -2.22 11.27 -40.66
C SER A 323 -2.58 12.64 -41.22
N ILE A 324 -3.34 13.43 -40.46
CA ILE A 324 -3.78 14.79 -40.81
C ILE A 324 -2.69 15.87 -40.65
N SER A 325 -1.52 15.55 -40.10
CA SER A 325 -0.47 16.54 -39.82
C SER A 325 0.94 15.97 -40.02
N PRO A 326 1.89 16.70 -40.62
CA PRO A 326 3.27 16.25 -40.72
C PRO A 326 4.03 16.37 -39.39
N ALA A 327 3.43 16.96 -38.35
CA ALA A 327 4.09 17.15 -37.06
C ALA A 327 4.37 15.82 -36.35
N VAL A 328 5.59 15.70 -35.82
CA VAL A 328 6.06 14.55 -35.06
C VAL A 328 6.17 14.94 -33.60
N TYR A 329 5.68 14.07 -32.71
CA TYR A 329 5.60 14.33 -31.29
C TYR A 329 6.36 13.25 -30.51
N SER A 330 7.05 13.68 -29.47
CA SER A 330 7.47 12.78 -28.39
C SER A 330 6.34 12.64 -27.38
N VAL A 331 6.20 11.46 -26.80
CA VAL A 331 5.24 11.23 -25.71
C VAL A 331 5.95 11.42 -24.38
N ALA A 332 5.39 12.28 -23.54
CA ALA A 332 5.77 12.52 -22.15
C ALA A 332 4.69 11.97 -21.19
N GLN A 333 5.02 11.90 -19.89
CA GLN A 333 4.14 11.37 -18.85
C GLN A 333 2.68 11.83 -18.98
N GLY A 334 1.75 10.88 -18.84
CA GLY A 334 0.31 11.11 -18.87
C GLY A 334 -0.25 11.28 -20.28
N GLY A 335 0.49 10.88 -21.32
CA GLY A 335 0.07 11.04 -22.71
C GLY A 335 0.15 12.49 -23.18
N VAL A 336 1.15 13.24 -22.71
CA VAL A 336 1.42 14.60 -23.19
C VAL A 336 2.26 14.54 -24.46
N LEU A 337 1.73 15.06 -25.56
CA LEU A 337 2.43 15.15 -26.84
C LEU A 337 3.24 16.45 -26.89
N ARG A 338 4.56 16.31 -27.01
CA ARG A 338 5.48 17.44 -27.17
C ARG A 338 6.05 17.42 -28.58
N LYS A 339 5.72 18.43 -29.38
CA LYS A 339 6.11 18.50 -30.81
C LYS A 339 7.62 18.70 -30.93
N LEU A 340 8.26 18.00 -31.86
CA LEU A 340 9.66 18.24 -32.20
C LEU A 340 9.77 19.41 -33.18
N LYS A 341 10.79 20.25 -33.01
CA LYS A 341 11.05 21.39 -33.89
C LYS A 341 11.30 20.99 -35.34
N ASP A 342 12.17 19.99 -35.56
CA ASP A 342 12.62 19.56 -36.87
C ASP A 342 13.22 18.13 -36.86
N GLU A 343 13.61 17.64 -38.04
CA GLU A 343 14.21 16.31 -38.20
C GLU A 343 15.60 16.16 -37.56
N ASN A 344 16.37 17.25 -37.48
CA ASN A 344 17.71 17.19 -36.89
C ASN A 344 17.60 16.89 -35.40
N MET A 345 16.65 17.53 -34.72
CA MET A 345 16.31 17.21 -33.33
C MET A 345 15.85 15.76 -33.16
N ALA A 346 15.05 15.23 -34.09
CA ALA A 346 14.63 13.83 -34.05
C ALA A 346 15.82 12.87 -34.17
N LYS A 347 16.77 13.14 -35.08
CA LYS A 347 18.01 12.37 -35.23
C LYS A 347 18.88 12.43 -33.97
N GLU A 348 19.01 13.61 -33.36
CA GLU A 348 19.80 13.78 -32.14
C GLU A 348 19.21 13.00 -30.96
N MET A 349 17.87 12.99 -30.82
CA MET A 349 17.17 12.33 -29.72
C MET A 349 16.97 10.81 -29.90
N TYR A 350 16.74 10.36 -31.13
CA TYR A 350 16.32 8.98 -31.44
C TYR A 350 17.28 8.24 -32.39
N GLY A 351 18.36 8.89 -32.84
CA GLY A 351 19.36 8.36 -33.76
C GLY A 351 18.96 8.44 -35.24
N ASP A 352 19.86 8.03 -36.13
CA ASP A 352 19.66 8.14 -37.59
C ASP A 352 18.42 7.40 -38.11
N ASN A 353 17.98 6.35 -37.40
CA ASN A 353 16.77 5.58 -37.73
C ASN A 353 15.50 6.11 -37.02
N TRP A 354 15.47 7.36 -36.55
CA TRP A 354 14.31 7.96 -35.86
C TRP A 354 13.01 7.81 -36.66
N ASN A 355 13.08 7.92 -37.98
CA ASN A 355 11.93 7.82 -38.89
C ASN A 355 11.26 6.44 -38.87
N LYS A 356 11.99 5.38 -38.46
CA LYS A 356 11.46 4.03 -38.24
C LYS A 356 10.85 3.84 -36.85
N GLN A 357 10.96 4.84 -35.99
CA GLN A 357 10.44 4.84 -34.61
C GLN A 357 9.18 5.71 -34.47
N ILE A 358 8.64 6.20 -35.58
CA ILE A 358 7.37 6.94 -35.61
C ILE A 358 6.23 5.96 -35.84
N ASP A 359 5.24 5.99 -34.96
CA ASP A 359 3.97 5.33 -35.18
C ASP A 359 2.85 6.33 -35.49
N ASP A 360 1.95 5.95 -36.39
CA ASP A 360 0.70 6.66 -36.63
C ASP A 360 -0.31 6.36 -35.52
N VAL A 361 -0.80 7.42 -34.87
CA VAL A 361 -1.94 7.35 -33.95
C VAL A 361 -3.20 7.67 -34.74
N ASN A 362 -4.19 6.77 -34.66
CA ASN A 362 -5.49 7.00 -35.26
C ASN A 362 -6.17 8.22 -34.62
N GLU A 363 -6.74 9.10 -35.44
CA GLU A 363 -7.35 10.36 -35.02
C GLU A 363 -8.50 10.17 -34.00
N ALA A 364 -9.16 9.00 -34.01
CA ALA A 364 -10.19 8.66 -33.01
C ALA A 364 -9.65 8.64 -31.57
N PHE A 365 -8.34 8.49 -31.39
CA PHE A 365 -7.68 8.47 -30.08
C PHE A 365 -7.01 9.80 -29.72
N ILE A 366 -7.14 10.85 -30.52
CA ILE A 366 -6.49 12.14 -30.23
C ILE A 366 -6.87 12.69 -28.84
N PHE A 367 -8.12 12.47 -28.41
CA PHE A 367 -8.63 12.94 -27.12
C PHE A 367 -8.11 12.15 -25.91
N SER A 368 -7.41 11.02 -26.11
CA SER A 368 -6.67 10.37 -25.01
C SER A 368 -5.32 11.04 -24.74
N TYR A 369 -4.92 12.02 -25.55
CA TYR A 369 -3.69 12.78 -25.42
C TYR A 369 -3.98 14.24 -25.10
N THR A 370 -2.97 14.92 -24.56
CA THR A 370 -2.96 16.38 -24.43
C THR A 370 -1.73 16.95 -25.12
N PHE A 371 -1.82 18.18 -25.63
CA PHE A 371 -0.68 18.85 -26.25
C PHE A 371 0.08 19.66 -25.20
N GLY A 372 1.37 19.39 -25.05
CA GLY A 372 2.29 20.11 -24.17
C GLY A 372 3.15 21.11 -24.94
N GLU A 373 4.10 21.72 -24.23
CA GLU A 373 5.06 22.64 -24.86
C GLU A 373 5.95 21.93 -25.88
N ASP A 374 6.14 22.59 -27.02
CA ASP A 374 7.05 22.14 -28.08
C ASP A 374 8.48 21.97 -27.54
N ILE A 375 9.18 20.95 -28.05
CA ILE A 375 10.60 20.73 -27.81
C ILE A 375 11.34 21.58 -28.82
N VAL A 376 11.78 22.77 -28.39
CA VAL A 376 12.54 23.71 -29.23
C VAL A 376 14.04 23.69 -28.93
N ASN A 377 14.42 23.14 -27.77
CA ASN A 377 15.80 22.89 -27.35
C ASN A 377 15.92 21.43 -26.86
N ILE A 378 16.99 20.75 -27.25
CA ILE A 378 17.32 19.37 -26.87
C ILE A 378 17.36 19.21 -25.34
N ASP A 379 17.88 20.20 -24.61
CA ASP A 379 18.02 20.13 -23.14
C ASP A 379 16.67 20.14 -22.41
N SER A 380 15.59 20.55 -23.08
CA SER A 380 14.25 20.59 -22.50
C SER A 380 13.54 19.23 -22.47
N TYR A 381 14.17 18.20 -23.03
CA TYR A 381 13.61 16.85 -23.09
C TYR A 381 14.69 15.77 -23.05
N SER A 382 14.48 14.75 -22.21
CA SER A 382 15.31 13.55 -22.23
C SER A 382 14.43 12.31 -22.36
N LYS A 383 14.60 11.58 -23.47
CA LYS A 383 13.93 10.30 -23.74
C LYS A 383 14.15 9.30 -22.60
N GLY A 384 15.39 9.19 -22.13
CA GLY A 384 15.78 8.31 -21.03
C GLY A 384 15.15 8.73 -19.70
N ALA A 385 15.06 10.03 -19.43
CA ALA A 385 14.38 10.54 -18.25
C ALA A 385 12.88 10.25 -18.28
N GLU A 386 12.19 10.49 -19.39
CA GLU A 386 10.76 10.14 -19.55
C GLU A 386 10.52 8.65 -19.33
N THR A 387 11.36 7.79 -19.91
CA THR A 387 11.25 6.34 -19.74
C THR A 387 11.45 5.92 -18.28
N THR A 388 12.41 6.55 -17.59
CA THR A 388 12.75 6.25 -16.19
C THR A 388 11.68 6.74 -15.23
N LEU A 389 11.09 7.91 -15.49
CA LEU A 389 9.99 8.47 -14.71
C LEU A 389 8.68 7.69 -14.88
N ASN A 390 8.56 6.91 -15.97
CA ASN A 390 7.37 6.13 -16.30
C ASN A 390 7.70 4.62 -16.41
N PRO A 391 8.02 3.97 -15.26
CA PRO A 391 8.37 2.55 -15.24
C PRO A 391 7.16 1.64 -15.49
N ASN A 392 5.94 2.12 -15.25
CA ASN A 392 4.69 1.39 -15.48
C ASN A 392 3.51 2.34 -15.77
N ILE A 393 2.39 1.76 -16.21
CA ILE A 393 1.18 2.49 -16.61
C ILE A 393 0.54 3.22 -15.42
N GLY A 394 0.59 2.67 -14.21
CA GLY A 394 0.08 3.33 -13.01
C GLY A 394 0.75 4.68 -12.75
N VAL A 395 2.08 4.70 -12.80
CA VAL A 395 2.88 5.93 -12.66
C VAL A 395 2.59 6.93 -13.79
N ASP A 396 2.47 6.47 -15.04
CA ASP A 396 2.11 7.33 -16.17
C ASP A 396 0.72 7.97 -16.02
N LYS A 397 -0.26 7.20 -15.56
CA LYS A 397 -1.62 7.68 -15.31
C LYS A 397 -1.76 8.43 -13.98
N GLY A 398 -0.74 8.43 -13.15
CA GLY A 398 -0.76 9.07 -11.83
C GLY A 398 -1.67 8.37 -10.81
N ILE A 399 -2.01 7.10 -11.05
CA ILE A 399 -2.86 6.27 -10.18
C ILE A 399 -2.04 5.36 -9.29
#